data_AF-A0A965QIE6-F1
#
_entry.id   AF-A0A965QIE6-F1
#
_cell.length_a   1.000
_cell.length_b   1.000
_cell.length_c   1.000
_cell.angle_alpha   90.00
_cell.angle_beta   90.00
_cell.angle_gamma   90.00
#
_symmetry.space_group_name_H-M   'P 1'
#
loop_
_entity.id
_entity.type
_entity.pdbx_description
1 polymer ?
#
loop_
_entity_poly.entity_id
_entity_poly.type
_entity_poly.pdbx_seq_one_letter_code
_entity_poly.pdbx_strand_id
1 'polypeptide(L)'
;MSEISNSAYRYALAFYVIFAAFFWYLFHAAGLFVAQHFVPQSASGFSVANPNFSLWNNTIAGILTAVAAVFLFASRRLKDYVVDVGDELTRVSWADLKETQRATLIVIVLVAVSSVFMFLSDFVFVKLIQLIMSQAA
;
A
#
# COMPACT_ATOMS: atom_id res chain seq x y z
N MET A 1 -30.66 6.49 -20.06
CA MET A 1 -30.02 6.23 -18.75
C MET A 1 -29.36 4.88 -18.89
N SER A 2 -28.03 4.91 -19.01
CA SER A 2 -27.19 3.77 -19.35
C SER A 2 -27.35 2.64 -18.34
N GLU A 3 -27.43 1.41 -18.82
CA GLU A 3 -27.28 0.20 -18.01
C GLU A 3 -25.88 0.21 -17.40
N ILE A 4 -25.72 0.82 -16.22
CA ILE A 4 -24.50 0.69 -15.43
C ILE A 4 -24.42 -0.78 -15.05
N SER A 5 -23.42 -1.47 -15.61
CA SER A 5 -23.21 -2.89 -15.41
C SER A 5 -23.19 -3.21 -13.90
N ASN A 6 -23.98 -4.21 -13.49
CA ASN A 6 -24.07 -4.71 -12.12
C ASN A 6 -22.67 -4.99 -11.50
N SER A 7 -21.66 -5.27 -12.33
CA SER A 7 -20.26 -5.41 -11.89
C SER A 7 -19.67 -4.12 -11.27
N ALA A 8 -19.94 -2.94 -11.83
CA ALA A 8 -19.40 -1.67 -11.35
C ALA A 8 -19.89 -1.34 -9.92
N TYR A 9 -21.17 -1.59 -9.64
CA TYR A 9 -21.73 -1.44 -8.28
C TYR A 9 -21.12 -2.42 -7.27
N ARG A 10 -20.78 -3.64 -7.69
CA ARG A 10 -20.12 -4.63 -6.83
C ARG A 10 -18.70 -4.19 -6.47
N TYR A 11 -17.94 -3.66 -7.42
CA TYR A 11 -16.60 -3.13 -7.15
C TYR A 11 -16.63 -1.86 -6.30
N ALA A 12 -17.59 -0.95 -6.55
CA ALA A 12 -17.80 0.23 -5.72
C ALA A 12 -18.15 -0.16 -4.27
N LEU A 13 -19.03 -1.15 -4.07
CA LEU A 13 -19.36 -1.66 -2.73
C LEU A 13 -18.14 -2.27 -2.05
N ALA A 14 -17.35 -3.09 -2.76
CA ALA A 14 -16.12 -3.66 -2.22
C ALA A 14 -15.12 -2.56 -1.79
N PHE A 15 -14.99 -1.52 -2.60
CA PHE A 15 -14.16 -0.35 -2.27
C PHE A 15 -14.63 0.33 -0.99
N TYR A 16 -15.93 0.59 -0.83
CA TYR A 16 -16.46 1.18 0.40
C TYR A 16 -16.24 0.32 1.64
N VAL A 17 -16.35 -1.01 1.52
CA VAL A 17 -16.09 -1.95 2.62
C VAL A 17 -14.61 -1.93 3.02
N ILE A 18 -13.69 -1.95 2.05
CA ILE A 18 -12.26 -1.86 2.30
C ILE A 18 -11.91 -0.54 2.99
N PHE A 19 -12.47 0.57 2.52
CA PHE A 19 -12.28 1.88 3.14
C PHE A 19 -12.83 1.94 4.56
N ALA A 20 -14.00 1.37 4.82
CA ALA A 20 -14.56 1.29 6.17
C ALA A 20 -13.66 0.48 7.10
N ALA A 21 -13.15 -0.68 6.65
CA ALA A 21 -12.21 -1.48 7.42
C ALA A 21 -10.89 -0.73 7.70
N PHE A 22 -10.38 0.00 6.71
CA PHE A 22 -9.19 0.84 6.86
C PHE A 22 -9.40 1.97 7.88
N PHE A 23 -10.52 2.69 7.81
CA PHE A 23 -10.84 3.74 8.77
C PHE A 23 -11.04 3.20 10.19
N TRP A 24 -11.70 2.05 10.34
CA TRP A 24 -11.83 1.41 11.64
C TRP A 24 -10.47 1.09 12.25
N TYR A 25 -9.57 0.49 11.45
CA TYR A 25 -8.21 0.21 11.89
C TYR A 25 -7.46 1.49 12.29
N LEU A 26 -7.56 2.54 11.46
CA LEU A 26 -6.90 3.82 11.72
C LEU A 26 -7.40 4.46 13.02
N PHE A 27 -8.71 4.52 13.23
CA PHE A 27 -9.28 5.09 14.46
C PHE A 27 -8.97 4.24 15.69
N HIS A 28 -9.03 2.92 15.57
CA HIS A 28 -8.67 2.01 16.65
C HIS A 28 -7.20 2.18 17.05
N ALA A 29 -6.29 2.23 16.07
CA ALA A 29 -4.86 2.44 16.29
C ALA A 29 -4.57 3.83 16.87
N ALA A 30 -5.25 4.87 16.39
CA ALA A 30 -5.13 6.22 16.92
C ALA A 30 -5.58 6.29 18.39
N GLY A 31 -6.70 5.64 18.74
CA GLY A 31 -7.18 5.59 20.12
C GLY A 31 -6.22 4.85 21.06
N LEU A 32 -5.60 3.75 20.61
CA LEU A 32 -4.52 3.09 21.35
C LEU A 32 -3.31 4.01 21.55
N PHE A 33 -2.88 4.69 20.49
CA PHE A 33 -1.73 5.60 20.55
C PHE A 33 -1.97 6.75 21.53
N VAL A 34 -3.14 7.38 21.45
CA VAL A 34 -3.54 8.47 22.35
C VAL A 34 -3.58 8.00 23.79
N ALA A 35 -4.19 6.84 24.04
CA ALA A 35 -4.28 6.29 25.38
C ALA A 35 -2.90 5.96 25.97
N GLN A 36 -1.96 5.45 25.19
CA GLN A 36 -0.62 5.12 25.70
C GLN A 36 0.24 6.36 26.02
N HIS A 37 0.16 7.41 25.19
CA HIS A 37 1.11 8.53 25.26
C HIS A 37 0.57 9.74 26.01
N PHE A 38 -0.75 9.95 26.02
CA PHE A 38 -1.35 11.18 26.55
C PHE A 38 -2.26 10.95 27.75
N VAL A 39 -2.63 9.71 28.04
CA VAL A 39 -3.51 9.38 29.17
C VAL A 39 -2.69 8.78 30.33
N PRO A 40 -2.86 9.27 31.57
CA PRO A 40 -2.21 8.67 32.73
C PRO A 40 -2.66 7.22 32.92
N GLN A 41 -1.70 6.29 32.93
CA GLN A 41 -1.99 4.85 33.06
C GLN A 41 -2.41 4.43 34.48
N SER A 42 -2.24 5.31 35.47
CA SER A 42 -2.31 4.97 36.89
C SER A 42 -3.71 5.01 37.51
N ALA A 43 -4.73 5.61 36.88
CA ALA A 43 -6.07 5.68 37.50
C ALA A 43 -7.24 6.08 36.57
N SER A 44 -7.01 6.34 35.28
CA SER A 44 -8.07 6.87 34.40
C SER A 44 -8.92 5.75 33.79
N GLY A 45 -10.23 6.02 33.59
CA GLY A 45 -11.13 5.12 32.86
C GLY A 45 -10.73 4.87 31.39
N PHE A 46 -9.84 5.72 30.87
CA PHE A 46 -9.34 5.69 29.49
C PHE A 46 -7.91 5.14 29.37
N SER A 47 -7.34 4.58 30.44
CA SER A 47 -6.02 3.95 30.38
C SER A 47 -6.07 2.59 29.69
N VAL A 48 -4.98 2.19 29.04
CA VAL A 48 -4.87 0.88 28.38
C VAL A 48 -4.89 -0.26 29.41
N ALA A 49 -4.48 0.04 30.65
CA ALA A 49 -4.53 -0.89 31.77
C ALA A 49 -5.96 -1.21 32.24
N ASN A 50 -6.97 -0.40 31.86
CA ASN A 50 -8.35 -0.64 32.25
C ASN A 50 -9.00 -1.72 31.36
N PRO A 51 -9.64 -2.77 31.93
CA PRO A 51 -10.27 -3.83 31.13
C PRO A 51 -11.39 -3.31 30.21
N ASN A 52 -12.07 -2.23 30.58
CA ASN A 52 -13.15 -1.64 29.76
C ASN A 52 -12.62 -0.79 28.60
N PHE A 53 -11.33 -0.45 28.56
CA PHE A 53 -10.76 0.44 27.56
C PHE A 53 -10.89 -0.12 26.14
N SER A 54 -10.67 -1.43 25.95
CA SER A 54 -10.81 -2.09 24.64
C SER A 54 -12.24 -1.94 24.08
N LEU A 55 -13.25 -2.07 24.95
CA LEU A 55 -14.65 -1.90 24.57
C LEU A 55 -14.95 -0.46 24.15
N TRP A 56 -14.48 0.53 24.93
CA TRP A 56 -14.65 1.95 24.60
C TRP A 56 -13.93 2.33 23.31
N ASN A 57 -12.67 1.91 23.15
CA ASN A 57 -11.87 2.19 21.96
C ASN A 57 -12.53 1.62 20.70
N ASN A 58 -12.97 0.36 20.75
CA ASN A 58 -13.65 -0.27 19.63
C ASN A 58 -15.00 0.41 19.30
N THR A 59 -15.76 0.80 20.33
CA THR A 59 -17.06 1.49 20.13
C THR A 59 -16.87 2.85 19.49
N ILE A 60 -15.91 3.65 19.97
CA ILE A 60 -15.60 4.97 19.41
C ILE A 60 -15.07 4.82 17.97
N ALA A 61 -14.15 3.88 17.73
CA ALA A 61 -13.66 3.59 16.38
C ALA A 61 -14.79 3.18 15.43
N GLY A 62 -15.73 2.34 15.90
CA GLY A 62 -16.91 1.93 15.15
C GLY A 62 -17.81 3.11 14.79
N ILE A 63 -18.12 3.99 15.75
CA ILE A 63 -18.93 5.19 15.52
C ILE A 63 -18.27 6.13 14.52
N LEU A 64 -16.97 6.43 14.70
CA LEU A 64 -16.23 7.30 13.78
C LEU A 64 -16.17 6.71 12.37
N THR A 65 -16.02 5.39 12.26
CA THR A 65 -16.07 4.69 10.97
C THR A 65 -17.44 4.79 10.33
N ALA A 66 -18.53 4.63 11.10
CA ALA A 66 -19.88 4.77 10.59
C ALA A 66 -20.15 6.19 10.08
N VAL A 67 -19.72 7.22 10.82
CA VAL A 67 -19.82 8.63 10.40
C VAL A 67 -19.01 8.87 9.12
N ALA A 68 -17.77 8.39 9.07
CA ALA A 68 -16.93 8.49 7.87
C ALA A 68 -17.58 7.78 6.66
N ALA A 69 -18.11 6.58 6.85
CA ALA A 69 -18.80 5.83 5.81
C ALA A 69 -20.04 6.59 5.31
N VAL A 70 -20.89 7.12 6.20
CA VAL A 70 -22.04 7.94 5.81
C VAL A 70 -21.61 9.17 5.02
N PHE A 71 -20.55 9.85 5.44
CA PHE A 71 -20.00 11.00 4.72
C PHE A 71 -19.52 10.61 3.30
N LEU A 72 -18.81 9.48 3.18
CA LEU A 72 -18.36 8.95 1.89
C LEU A 72 -19.55 8.60 0.97
N PHE A 73 -20.60 7.96 1.51
CA PHE A 73 -21.80 7.62 0.77
C PHE A 73 -22.67 8.83 0.40
N ALA A 74 -22.65 9.89 1.20
CA ALA A 74 -23.37 11.13 0.91
C ALA A 74 -22.70 11.94 -0.21
N SER A 75 -21.37 11.83 -0.34
CA SER A 75 -20.62 12.59 -1.34
C SER A 75 -20.86 12.08 -2.76
N ARG A 76 -21.58 12.86 -3.57
CA ARG A 76 -21.80 12.56 -5.00
C ARG A 76 -20.50 12.56 -5.81
N ARG A 77 -19.59 13.49 -5.51
CA ARG A 77 -18.29 13.60 -6.19
C ARG A 77 -17.46 12.33 -6.11
N LEU A 78 -17.50 11.64 -4.97
CA LEU A 78 -16.75 10.40 -4.77
C LEU A 78 -17.36 9.24 -5.54
N LYS A 79 -18.69 9.19 -5.66
CA LYS A 79 -19.37 8.17 -6.46
C LYS A 79 -19.00 8.29 -7.93
N ASP A 80 -19.08 9.51 -8.47
CA ASP A 80 -18.73 9.79 -9.86
C ASP A 80 -17.26 9.43 -10.12
N TYR A 81 -16.36 9.85 -9.22
CA TYR A 81 -14.93 9.51 -9.32
C TYR A 81 -14.66 7.99 -9.28
N VAL A 82 -15.30 7.24 -8.39
CA VAL A 82 -15.10 5.78 -8.30
C VAL A 82 -15.58 5.08 -9.56
N VAL A 83 -16.68 5.55 -10.16
CA VAL A 83 -17.18 5.02 -11.44
C VAL A 83 -16.20 5.35 -12.57
N ASP A 84 -15.76 6.61 -12.69
CA ASP A 84 -14.82 7.04 -13.72
C ASP A 84 -13.49 6.28 -13.64
N VAL A 85 -12.94 6.09 -12.43
CA VAL A 85 -11.73 5.29 -12.22
C VAL A 85 -12.00 3.83 -12.55
N GLY A 86 -13.14 3.28 -12.15
CA GLY A 86 -13.54 1.92 -12.49
C GLY A 86 -13.53 1.69 -14.01
N ASP A 87 -14.15 2.60 -14.75
CA ASP A 87 -14.19 2.56 -16.22
C ASP A 87 -12.79 2.67 -16.82
N GLU A 88 -11.93 3.56 -16.31
CA GLU A 88 -10.56 3.68 -16.82
C GLU A 88 -9.70 2.45 -16.50
N LEU A 89 -9.86 1.84 -15.32
CA LEU A 89 -9.16 0.60 -14.96
C LEU A 89 -9.57 -0.60 -15.81
N THR A 90 -10.76 -0.59 -16.43
CA THR A 90 -11.15 -1.64 -17.39
C THR A 90 -10.46 -1.50 -18.74
N ARG A 91 -9.98 -0.30 -19.08
CA ARG A 91 -9.21 -0.05 -20.31
C ARG A 91 -7.75 -0.43 -20.16
N VAL A 92 -7.24 -0.48 -18.92
CA VAL A 92 -5.89 -0.94 -18.64
C VAL A 92 -5.82 -2.45 -18.84
N SER A 93 -4.95 -2.89 -19.75
CA SER A 93 -4.60 -4.30 -19.92
C SER A 93 -3.77 -4.75 -18.72
N TRP A 94 -4.43 -5.34 -17.72
CA TRP A 94 -3.74 -5.94 -16.59
C TRP A 94 -2.87 -7.10 -17.08
N ALA A 95 -1.58 -7.03 -16.76
CA ALA A 95 -0.62 -8.03 -17.18
C ALA A 95 -1.00 -9.40 -16.62
N ASP A 96 -0.94 -10.41 -17.47
CA ASP A 96 -1.08 -11.80 -17.01
C ASP A 96 0.17 -12.21 -16.21
N LEU A 97 0.03 -13.20 -15.33
CA LEU A 97 1.16 -13.75 -14.58
C LEU A 97 2.28 -14.22 -15.51
N LYS A 98 1.91 -14.76 -16.68
CA LYS A 98 2.86 -15.19 -17.72
C LYS A 98 3.60 -14.03 -18.38
N GLU A 99 2.91 -12.90 -18.58
CA GLU A 99 3.51 -11.69 -19.15
C GLU A 99 4.51 -11.08 -18.16
N THR A 100 4.12 -10.99 -16.89
CA THR A 100 4.98 -10.53 -15.79
C THR A 100 6.24 -11.38 -15.67
N GLN A 101 6.13 -12.71 -15.77
CA GLN A 101 7.28 -13.62 -15.75
C GLN A 101 8.21 -13.40 -16.93
N ARG A 102 7.68 -13.21 -18.14
CA ARG A 102 8.49 -12.93 -19.34
C ARG A 102 9.22 -11.60 -19.21
N ALA A 103 8.53 -10.55 -18.77
CA ALA A 103 9.14 -9.24 -18.51
C ALA A 103 10.27 -9.34 -17.46
N THR A 104 10.02 -10.08 -16.36
CA THR A 104 11.02 -10.30 -15.31
C THR A 104 12.24 -11.04 -15.83
N LEU A 105 12.05 -12.10 -16.63
CA LEU A 105 13.13 -12.87 -17.22
C LEU A 105 13.99 -12.01 -18.16
N ILE A 106 13.38 -11.14 -18.96
CA ILE A 106 14.10 -10.19 -19.82
C ILE A 106 14.99 -9.28 -18.96
N VAL A 107 14.46 -8.72 -17.87
CA VAL A 107 15.24 -7.85 -16.97
C VAL A 107 16.39 -8.63 -16.31
N ILE A 108 16.16 -9.86 -15.85
CA ILE A 108 17.21 -10.71 -15.27
C ILE A 108 18.35 -10.94 -16.27
N VAL A 109 18.01 -11.27 -17.53
CA VAL A 109 19.02 -11.49 -18.58
C VAL A 109 19.78 -10.20 -18.87
N LEU A 110 19.09 -9.07 -18.97
CA LEU A 110 19.72 -7.76 -19.20
C LEU A 110 20.72 -7.39 -18.08
N VAL A 111 20.31 -7.60 -16.83
CA VAL A 111 21.16 -7.34 -15.66
C VAL A 111 22.35 -8.30 -15.62
N ALA A 112 22.16 -9.58 -15.96
CA ALA A 112 23.23 -10.57 -16.00
C ALA A 112 24.29 -10.24 -17.07
N VAL A 113 23.86 -9.82 -18.27
CA VAL A 113 24.80 -9.38 -19.32
C VAL A 113 25.57 -8.13 -18.87
N SER A 114 24.87 -7.18 -18.26
CA SER A 114 25.48 -5.94 -17.76
C SER A 114 26.50 -6.21 -16.65
N SER A 115 26.21 -7.14 -15.74
CA SER A 115 27.13 -7.50 -14.66
C SER A 115 28.39 -8.21 -15.16
N VAL A 116 28.26 -9.11 -16.14
CA VAL A 116 29.42 -9.76 -16.77
C VAL A 116 30.31 -8.74 -17.47
N PHE A 117 29.72 -7.79 -18.20
CA PHE A 117 30.47 -6.73 -18.85
C PHE A 117 31.24 -5.85 -17.86
N MET A 118 30.58 -5.45 -16.76
CA MET A 118 31.25 -4.69 -15.69
C MET A 118 32.38 -5.50 -15.04
N PHE A 119 32.14 -6.76 -14.70
CA PHE A 119 33.15 -7.63 -14.10
C PHE A 119 34.40 -7.79 -14.98
N LEU A 120 34.21 -8.00 -16.28
CA LEU A 120 35.33 -8.10 -17.22
C LEU A 120 36.09 -6.78 -17.34
N SER A 121 35.37 -5.66 -17.38
CA SER A 121 35.97 -4.33 -17.41
C SER A 121 36.86 -4.11 -16.19
N ASP A 122 36.31 -4.35 -14.99
CA ASP A 122 37.05 -4.23 -13.72
C ASP A 122 38.28 -5.15 -13.70
N PHE A 123 38.12 -6.40 -14.15
CA PHE A 123 39.23 -7.36 -14.20
C PHE A 123 40.37 -6.88 -15.11
N VAL A 124 40.05 -6.38 -16.30
CA VAL A 124 41.04 -5.83 -17.25
C VAL A 124 41.73 -4.61 -16.66
N PHE A 125 40.97 -3.68 -16.06
CA PHE A 125 41.55 -2.50 -15.41
C PHE A 125 42.52 -2.85 -14.29
N VAL A 126 42.15 -3.80 -13.41
CA VAL A 126 43.03 -4.26 -12.33
C VAL A 126 44.33 -4.84 -12.89
N LYS A 127 44.25 -5.67 -13.95
CA LYS A 127 45.44 -6.25 -14.58
C LYS A 127 46.34 -5.21 -15.23
N LEU A 128 45.76 -4.21 -15.91
CA LEU A 128 46.51 -3.10 -16.49
C LEU A 128 47.23 -2.27 -15.43
N ILE A 129 46.54 -1.94 -14.33
CA ILE A 129 47.13 -1.18 -13.22
C ILE A 129 48.28 -1.97 -12.58
N GLN A 130 48.10 -3.27 -12.34
CA GLN A 130 49.15 -4.15 -11.81
C GLN A 130 50.39 -4.18 -12.72
N LEU A 131 50.20 -4.27 -14.03
CA LEU A 131 51.30 -4.27 -15.00
C LEU A 131 52.09 -2.95 -14.95
N ILE A 132 51.40 -1.81 -14.96
CA ILE A 132 52.03 -0.49 -14.89
C ILE A 132 52.82 -0.33 -13.58
N MET A 133 52.21 -0.68 -12.45
CA MET A 133 52.88 -0.59 -11.15
C MET A 133 54.09 -1.52 -11.05
N SER A 134 54.01 -2.73 -11.62
CA SER A 134 55.12 -3.68 -11.63
C SER A 134 56.33 -3.24 -12.46
N GLN A 135 56.14 -2.37 -13.46
CA GLN A 135 57.22 -1.80 -14.26
C GLN A 135 57.80 -0.50 -13.65
N ALA A 136 57.08 0.12 -12.72
CA ALA A 136 57.49 1.35 -12.04
C ALA A 136 58.24 1.11 -10.72
N ALA A 137 58.25 -0.14 -10.22
CA ALA A 137 59.02 -0.61 -9.07
C ALA A 137 60.33 -1.25 -9.53
#